data_AF-A0A8G1RYK5-F1
#
_entry.id   AF-A0A8G1RYK5-F1
#
_cell.length_a   1.000
_cell.length_b   1.000
_cell.length_c   1.000
_cell.angle_alpha   90.00
_cell.angle_beta   90.00
_cell.angle_gamma   90.00
#
_symmetry.space_group_name_H-M   'P 1'
#
loop_
_entity.id
_entity.type
_entity.pdbx_description
1 polymer ?
#
loop_
_entity_poly.entity_id
_entity_poly.type
_entity_poly.pdbx_seq_one_letter_code
_entity_poly.pdbx_strand_id
1 'polypeptide(L)'
;MSTAAKERKRAADREAQRHNRARTKAYIAYLEKTLQDLSSPSGEGQNTLGHQIAQQQEKINHLQETLRKIASLAQDAANPLSTSSSATSNPAGPPSGPPQPLAEEEPLPTGACNVLPAATGFFGLDLICSDRERNYLAVLGSAVTLVQYCSPGLSENPRSGSANDDDFCIRAVVDGWKVATTRTEADVVWSLLQAIDEGLFYRTDSVTRIALLRIMRPMLLQRIGIVHEASSLPGYMLATPVQTSVAHQPFLDFFPWPQFRDTWILKGMEYADENCAASFGTRIRFAWPYELRDVYKRNVLSETVSFSA
;
A
#
# COMPACT_ATOMS: atom_id res chain seq x y z
N MET A 1 18.07 36.68 -17.89
CA MET A 1 17.73 36.63 -16.45
C MET A 1 18.74 37.47 -15.66
N SER A 2 18.25 38.48 -14.94
CA SER A 2 19.08 39.47 -14.22
C SER A 2 19.96 38.84 -13.13
N THR A 3 21.22 39.29 -13.03
CA THR A 3 22.21 38.87 -12.02
C THR A 3 21.72 39.09 -10.59
N ALA A 4 20.92 40.13 -10.35
CA ALA A 4 20.30 40.42 -9.07
C ALA A 4 19.34 39.32 -8.60
N ALA A 5 18.63 38.65 -9.52
CA ALA A 5 17.73 37.55 -9.19
C ALA A 5 18.51 36.29 -8.76
N LYS A 6 19.67 36.04 -9.41
CA LYS A 6 20.57 34.93 -9.03
C LYS A 6 21.18 35.17 -7.65
N GLU A 7 21.51 36.41 -7.31
CA GLU A 7 22.11 36.76 -6.03
C GLU A 7 21.11 36.66 -4.87
N ARG A 8 19.86 37.11 -5.07
CA ARG A 8 18.78 36.88 -4.10
C ARG A 8 18.51 35.41 -3.86
N LYS A 9 18.51 34.58 -4.93
CA LYS A 9 18.34 33.13 -4.80
C LYS A 9 19.47 32.49 -3.98
N ARG A 10 20.72 32.90 -4.19
CA ARG A 10 21.87 32.44 -3.40
C ARG A 10 21.83 32.93 -1.94
N ALA A 11 21.27 34.11 -1.68
CA ALA A 11 21.08 34.61 -0.32
C ALA A 11 20.03 33.78 0.44
N ALA A 12 18.87 33.52 -0.18
CA ALA A 12 17.82 32.70 0.38
C ALA A 12 18.26 31.25 0.64
N ASP A 13 19.00 30.66 -0.30
CA ASP A 13 19.55 29.29 -0.15
C ASP A 13 20.52 29.19 1.04
N ARG A 14 21.38 30.20 1.23
CA ARG A 14 22.28 30.28 2.40
C ARG A 14 21.53 30.41 3.72
N GLU A 15 20.44 31.17 3.74
CA GLU A 15 19.61 31.34 4.93
C GLU A 15 18.84 30.05 5.28
N ALA A 16 18.26 29.39 4.28
CA ALA A 16 17.63 28.09 4.43
C ALA A 16 18.61 27.04 4.95
N GLN A 17 19.84 27.01 4.41
CA GLN A 17 20.88 26.08 4.86
C GLN A 17 21.33 26.36 6.30
N ARG A 18 21.44 27.63 6.70
CA ARG A 18 21.74 28.02 8.09
C ARG A 18 20.63 27.57 9.04
N HIS A 19 19.38 27.80 8.67
CA HIS A 19 18.22 27.41 9.47
C HIS A 19 18.12 25.88 9.62
N ASN A 20 18.37 25.12 8.54
CA ASN A 20 18.41 23.67 8.58
C ASN A 20 19.53 23.16 9.52
N ARG A 21 20.76 23.68 9.38
CA ARG A 21 21.88 23.34 10.27
C ARG A 21 21.60 23.70 11.73
N ALA A 22 20.94 24.84 11.98
CA ALA A 22 20.55 25.25 13.33
C ALA A 22 19.53 24.28 13.94
N ARG A 23 18.54 23.83 13.17
CA ARG A 23 17.57 22.81 13.59
C ARG A 23 18.24 21.47 13.89
N THR A 24 19.13 21.00 13.01
CA THR A 24 19.88 19.76 13.24
C THR A 24 20.73 19.86 14.51
N LYS A 25 21.42 20.98 14.72
CA LYS A 25 22.22 21.20 15.94
C LYS A 25 21.35 21.24 17.20
N ALA A 26 20.20 21.90 17.15
CA ALA A 26 19.27 21.94 18.28
C ALA A 26 18.68 20.55 18.58
N TYR A 27 18.39 19.77 17.54
CA TYR A 27 17.89 18.40 17.69
C TYR A 27 18.96 17.46 18.27
N ILE A 28 20.21 17.56 17.81
CA ILE A 28 21.33 16.81 18.38
C ILE A 28 21.51 17.17 19.86
N ALA A 29 21.54 18.46 20.21
CA ALA A 29 21.67 18.88 21.61
C ALA A 29 20.49 18.39 22.48
N TYR A 30 19.28 18.35 21.92
CA TYR A 30 18.13 17.76 22.58
C TYR A 30 18.31 16.25 22.81
N LEU A 31 18.73 15.50 21.78
CA LEU A 31 18.98 14.06 21.89
C LEU A 31 20.10 13.74 22.87
N GLU A 32 21.19 14.51 22.87
CA GLU A 32 22.30 14.38 23.82
C GLU A 32 21.81 14.62 25.25
N LYS A 33 21.00 15.65 25.47
CA LYS A 33 20.38 15.92 26.78
C LYS A 33 19.46 14.78 27.19
N THR A 34 18.60 14.29 26.31
CA THR A 34 17.70 13.17 26.60
C THR A 34 18.48 11.89 26.91
N LEU A 35 19.55 11.60 26.17
CA LEU A 35 20.43 10.47 26.46
C LEU A 35 21.13 10.62 27.80
N GLN A 36 21.53 11.83 28.18
CA GLN A 36 22.16 12.09 29.47
C GLN A 36 21.17 11.97 30.64
N ASP A 37 19.93 12.44 30.46
CA ASP A 37 18.84 12.27 31.43
C ASP A 37 18.48 10.77 31.58
N LEU A 38 18.51 10.01 30.49
CA LEU A 38 18.21 8.57 30.47
C LEU A 38 19.38 7.68 30.95
N SER A 39 20.62 8.12 30.75
CA SER A 39 21.84 7.40 31.15
C SER A 39 22.30 7.73 32.56
N SER A 40 21.63 8.66 33.23
CA SER A 40 21.91 8.99 34.64
C SER A 40 21.56 7.78 35.52
N PRO A 41 22.44 7.35 36.45
CA PRO A 41 22.31 6.10 37.20
C PRO A 41 21.18 6.09 38.26
N SER A 42 20.25 7.04 38.18
CA SER A 42 19.08 7.12 39.06
C SER A 42 17.92 6.40 38.37
N GLY A 43 17.33 5.40 39.03
CA GLY A 43 16.26 4.53 38.49
C GLY A 43 14.95 5.23 38.06
N GLU A 44 14.90 6.57 38.05
CA GLU A 44 13.78 7.37 37.58
C GLU A 44 13.51 7.22 36.08
N GLY A 45 14.56 7.04 35.24
CA GLY A 45 14.41 6.78 33.81
C GLY A 45 13.78 5.42 33.50
N GLN A 46 14.13 4.40 34.28
CA GLN A 46 13.54 3.06 34.17
C GLN A 46 12.06 3.04 34.59
N ASN A 47 11.75 3.78 35.67
CA ASN A 47 10.39 3.88 36.20
C ASN A 47 9.45 4.67 35.28
N THR A 48 9.94 5.76 34.67
CA THR A 48 9.16 6.55 33.69
C THR A 48 8.88 5.75 32.42
N LEU A 49 9.86 4.97 31.92
CA LEU A 49 9.66 4.07 30.79
C LEU A 49 8.66 2.95 31.12
N GLY A 50 8.78 2.34 32.29
CA GLY A 50 7.81 1.33 32.75
C GLY A 50 6.38 1.88 32.83
N HIS A 51 6.24 3.11 33.31
CA HIS A 51 4.95 3.80 33.38
C HIS A 51 4.40 4.15 31.99
N GLN A 52 5.26 4.53 31.04
CA GLN A 52 4.87 4.79 29.65
C GLN A 52 4.48 3.51 28.91
N ILE A 53 5.20 2.40 29.13
CA ILE A 53 4.87 1.09 28.56
C ILE A 53 3.53 0.61 29.10
N ALA A 54 3.29 0.72 30.41
CA ALA A 54 2.00 0.38 31.01
C ALA A 54 0.85 1.23 30.42
N GLN A 55 1.07 2.53 30.27
CA GLN A 55 0.08 3.45 29.70
C GLN A 55 -0.18 3.17 28.22
N GLN A 56 0.85 2.84 27.43
CA GLN A 56 0.68 2.46 26.03
C GLN A 56 -0.07 1.12 25.90
N GLN A 57 0.23 0.16 26.76
CA GLN A 57 -0.46 -1.13 26.78
C GLN A 57 -1.95 -0.98 27.10
N GLU A 58 -2.29 -0.10 28.06
CA GLU A 58 -3.68 0.21 28.39
C GLU A 58 -4.42 0.86 27.21
N LYS A 59 -3.78 1.80 26.51
CA LYS A 59 -4.34 2.42 25.29
C LYS A 59 -4.57 1.39 24.18
N ILE A 60 -3.62 0.49 23.95
CA ILE A 60 -3.75 -0.59 22.97
C ILE A 60 -4.95 -1.49 23.35
N ASN A 61 -5.04 -1.89 24.62
CA ASN A 61 -6.15 -2.72 25.10
C ASN A 61 -7.49 -2.01 24.93
N HIS A 62 -7.57 -0.72 25.25
CA HIS A 62 -8.77 0.09 25.10
C HIS A 62 -9.19 0.26 23.63
N LEU A 63 -8.24 0.54 22.74
CA LEU A 63 -8.51 0.63 21.30
C LEU A 63 -8.97 -0.72 20.74
N GLN A 64 -8.33 -1.82 21.14
CA GLN A 64 -8.76 -3.17 20.75
C GLN A 64 -10.17 -3.50 21.26
N GLU A 65 -10.51 -3.08 22.47
CA GLU A 65 -11.87 -3.26 23.01
C GLU A 65 -12.90 -2.40 22.26
N THR A 66 -12.53 -1.16 21.93
CA THR A 66 -13.37 -0.25 21.15
C THR A 66 -13.61 -0.80 19.74
N LEU A 67 -12.57 -1.30 19.08
CA LEU A 67 -12.68 -1.97 17.78
C LEU A 67 -13.52 -3.24 17.87
N ARG A 68 -13.40 -4.04 18.94
CA ARG A 68 -14.28 -5.20 19.19
C ARG A 68 -15.75 -4.81 19.36
N LYS A 69 -16.04 -3.70 20.06
CA LYS A 69 -17.40 -3.18 20.23
C LYS A 69 -17.96 -2.67 18.91
N ILE A 70 -17.17 -1.93 18.13
CA ILE A 70 -17.58 -1.45 16.80
C ILE A 70 -17.83 -2.65 15.87
N ALA A 71 -16.98 -3.68 15.90
CA ALA A 71 -17.17 -4.89 15.13
C ALA A 71 -18.45 -5.64 15.53
N SER A 72 -18.75 -5.77 16.83
CA SER A 72 -20.00 -6.35 17.31
C SER A 72 -21.22 -5.54 16.86
N LEU A 73 -21.19 -4.21 16.98
CA LEU A 73 -22.29 -3.35 16.56
C LEU A 73 -22.50 -3.39 15.04
N ALA A 74 -21.42 -3.49 14.26
CA ALA A 74 -21.50 -3.67 12.81
C ALA A 74 -22.04 -5.06 12.44
N GLN A 75 -21.70 -6.10 13.20
CA GLN A 75 -22.24 -7.45 13.04
C GLN A 75 -23.74 -7.51 13.40
N ASP A 76 -24.17 -6.82 14.45
CA ASP A 76 -25.56 -6.71 14.89
C ASP A 76 -26.41 -5.89 13.90
N ALA A 77 -25.83 -4.83 13.31
CA ALA A 77 -26.46 -4.04 12.26
C ALA A 77 -26.54 -4.80 10.92
N ALA A 78 -25.63 -5.75 10.67
CA ALA A 78 -25.62 -6.60 9.49
C ALA A 78 -26.58 -7.80 9.58
N ASN A 79 -27.19 -8.06 10.75
CA ASN A 79 -28.04 -9.24 10.97
C ASN A 79 -29.41 -8.87 11.60
N PRO A 80 -30.35 -8.28 10.84
CA PRO A 80 -31.70 -8.03 11.34
C PRO A 80 -32.58 -9.29 11.19
N LEU A 81 -32.28 -10.38 11.93
CA LEU A 81 -33.30 -11.37 12.31
C LEU A 81 -32.76 -12.33 13.37
N SER A 82 -33.17 -12.13 14.63
CA SER A 82 -33.63 -13.18 15.57
C SER A 82 -33.78 -12.59 16.97
N THR A 83 -34.88 -11.89 17.20
CA THR A 83 -35.40 -11.66 18.56
C THR A 83 -36.74 -12.37 18.66
N SER A 84 -36.74 -13.61 19.14
CA SER A 84 -37.94 -14.16 19.78
C SER A 84 -37.58 -15.21 20.82
N SER A 85 -37.95 -14.84 22.04
CA SER A 85 -38.11 -15.58 23.27
C SER A 85 -38.50 -17.05 23.18
N SER A 86 -37.99 -17.79 24.17
CA SER A 86 -38.39 -19.10 24.69
C SER A 86 -39.89 -19.47 24.61
N ALA A 87 -40.21 -20.69 24.13
CA ALA A 87 -40.78 -21.81 24.91
C ALA A 87 -41.47 -22.88 24.00
N THR A 88 -40.97 -24.11 24.07
CA THR A 88 -41.60 -25.46 23.94
C THR A 88 -43.00 -25.64 23.30
N SER A 89 -43.10 -26.43 22.21
CA SER A 89 -43.58 -27.84 22.14
C SER A 89 -44.19 -28.27 20.77
N ASN A 90 -43.50 -29.18 20.06
CA ASN A 90 -43.84 -30.29 19.12
C ASN A 90 -45.33 -30.66 18.75
N PRO A 91 -45.61 -31.50 17.70
CA PRO A 91 -45.51 -31.22 16.24
C PRO A 91 -46.70 -31.79 15.39
N ALA A 92 -46.58 -31.68 14.05
CA ALA A 92 -47.13 -32.55 12.97
C ALA A 92 -48.45 -32.18 12.23
N GLY A 93 -48.36 -32.14 10.88
CA GLY A 93 -49.48 -32.38 9.94
C GLY A 93 -49.66 -31.36 8.78
N PRO A 94 -49.61 -31.76 7.47
CA PRO A 94 -49.64 -30.89 6.27
C PRO A 94 -51.01 -30.92 5.52
N PRO A 95 -51.18 -30.52 4.23
CA PRO A 95 -50.68 -29.38 3.40
C PRO A 95 -51.86 -28.61 2.71
N SER A 96 -51.54 -27.68 1.78
CA SER A 96 -52.21 -27.40 0.46
C SER A 96 -52.74 -25.98 0.14
N GLY A 97 -52.38 -25.46 -1.04
CA GLY A 97 -53.19 -24.53 -1.88
C GLY A 97 -52.67 -23.08 -2.13
N PRO A 98 -52.48 -22.62 -3.40
CA PRO A 98 -52.11 -21.23 -3.83
C PRO A 98 -53.38 -20.43 -4.27
N PRO A 99 -53.36 -19.22 -4.95
CA PRO A 99 -52.28 -18.33 -5.47
C PRO A 99 -52.45 -16.78 -5.23
N GLN A 100 -51.43 -15.99 -5.63
CA GLN A 100 -51.32 -14.58 -6.20
C GLN A 100 -52.52 -13.58 -6.25
N PRO A 101 -52.41 -12.25 -6.64
CA PRO A 101 -51.27 -11.43 -7.15
C PRO A 101 -51.22 -9.88 -6.79
N LEU A 102 -50.16 -9.19 -7.30
CA LEU A 102 -50.06 -7.83 -7.92
C LEU A 102 -50.27 -6.51 -7.14
N ALA A 103 -49.28 -5.60 -7.27
CA ALA A 103 -49.49 -4.16 -7.48
C ALA A 103 -48.24 -3.48 -8.10
N GLU A 104 -48.43 -2.79 -9.24
CA GLU A 104 -47.69 -1.62 -9.76
C GLU A 104 -47.82 -0.44 -8.75
N GLU A 105 -46.99 0.61 -8.66
CA GLU A 105 -46.57 1.62 -9.65
C GLU A 105 -45.56 2.61 -8.97
N GLU A 106 -44.62 3.20 -9.73
CA GLU A 106 -43.67 4.30 -9.37
C GLU A 106 -44.37 5.70 -9.40
N PRO A 107 -43.87 6.85 -8.85
CA PRO A 107 -42.50 7.39 -9.06
C PRO A 107 -41.83 8.28 -7.94
N LEU A 108 -40.53 8.54 -8.16
CA LEU A 108 -39.50 9.37 -7.47
C LEU A 108 -39.89 10.79 -6.92
N PRO A 109 -39.13 11.38 -5.93
CA PRO A 109 -37.88 12.08 -6.27
C PRO A 109 -36.71 12.01 -5.27
N THR A 110 -35.53 11.73 -5.82
CA THR A 110 -34.26 12.49 -5.70
C THR A 110 -33.89 13.11 -4.35
N GLY A 111 -32.89 12.52 -3.69
CA GLY A 111 -32.16 13.09 -2.56
C GLY A 111 -30.74 12.53 -2.48
N ALA A 112 -29.90 12.96 -3.43
CA ALA A 112 -28.44 12.88 -3.48
C ALA A 112 -27.75 11.91 -2.49
N CYS A 113 -27.61 10.64 -2.87
CA CYS A 113 -26.43 9.89 -2.47
C CYS A 113 -25.24 10.57 -3.15
N ASN A 114 -24.39 11.23 -2.37
CA ASN A 114 -23.10 11.72 -2.85
C ASN A 114 -22.36 10.51 -3.45
N VAL A 115 -22.32 10.47 -4.77
CA VAL A 115 -21.41 9.66 -5.55
C VAL A 115 -20.02 10.06 -5.09
N LEU A 116 -19.39 9.22 -4.26
CA LEU A 116 -17.95 9.29 -4.07
C LEU A 116 -17.34 9.08 -5.45
N PRO A 117 -16.53 10.02 -5.97
CA PRO A 117 -15.90 9.82 -7.25
C PRO A 117 -14.97 8.62 -7.12
N ALA A 118 -15.09 7.68 -8.06
CA ALA A 118 -14.04 6.68 -8.26
C ALA A 118 -12.70 7.42 -8.45
N ALA A 119 -11.67 7.09 -7.65
CA ALA A 119 -10.27 6.95 -8.06
C ALA A 119 -9.27 7.08 -6.90
N THR A 120 -8.26 6.21 -6.90
CA THR A 120 -6.86 6.42 -6.48
C THR A 120 -6.38 6.36 -5.01
N GLY A 121 -7.26 6.21 -4.02
CA GLY A 121 -6.84 6.03 -2.63
C GLY A 121 -6.58 4.57 -2.24
N PHE A 122 -5.47 4.26 -1.56
CA PHE A 122 -5.23 2.96 -0.92
C PHE A 122 -5.30 3.10 0.61
N PHE A 123 -6.33 2.54 1.25
CA PHE A 123 -6.62 2.76 2.68
C PHE A 123 -6.62 4.24 3.10
N GLY A 124 -7.20 5.11 2.26
CA GLY A 124 -7.23 6.56 2.51
C GLY A 124 -5.91 7.28 2.24
N LEU A 125 -4.85 6.57 1.83
CA LEU A 125 -3.62 7.17 1.33
C LEU A 125 -3.77 7.54 -0.13
N ASP A 126 -3.57 8.82 -0.44
CA ASP A 126 -3.52 9.30 -1.81
C ASP A 126 -2.13 9.03 -2.41
N LEU A 127 -2.05 8.01 -3.27
CA LEU A 127 -0.82 7.61 -3.93
C LEU A 127 -0.57 8.35 -5.25
N ILE A 128 -1.43 9.29 -5.65
CA ILE A 128 -1.18 10.08 -6.86
C ILE A 128 0.07 10.94 -6.64
N CYS A 129 1.11 10.66 -7.42
CA CYS A 129 2.22 11.60 -7.54
C CYS A 129 1.74 12.76 -8.40
N SER A 130 1.81 13.97 -7.89
CA SER A 130 1.36 15.20 -8.56
C SER A 130 2.43 16.29 -8.37
N ASP A 131 2.03 17.50 -8.00
CA ASP A 131 2.88 18.66 -7.74
C ASP A 131 2.82 19.13 -6.27
N ARG A 132 2.43 18.24 -5.35
CA ARG A 132 2.31 18.57 -3.92
C ARG A 132 3.66 18.57 -3.23
N GLU A 133 3.80 19.47 -2.26
CA GLU A 133 4.97 19.54 -1.38
C GLU A 133 4.81 18.56 -0.20
N ARG A 134 5.07 17.27 -0.45
CA ARG A 134 5.08 16.21 0.58
C ARG A 134 6.19 15.19 0.33
N ASN A 135 6.59 14.46 1.37
CA ASN A 135 7.50 13.31 1.19
C ASN A 135 6.74 12.15 0.54
N TYR A 136 6.86 12.02 -0.78
CA TYR A 136 6.14 11.01 -1.54
C TYR A 136 6.63 9.59 -1.21
N LEU A 137 7.92 9.40 -0.92
CA LEU A 137 8.45 8.10 -0.52
C LEU A 137 7.89 7.63 0.82
N ALA A 138 7.67 8.54 1.77
CA ALA A 138 7.03 8.19 3.04
C ALA A 138 5.56 7.76 2.86
N VAL A 139 4.84 8.36 1.91
CA VAL A 139 3.47 7.96 1.55
C VAL A 139 3.46 6.55 0.94
N LEU A 140 4.36 6.29 -0.02
CA LEU A 140 4.51 4.95 -0.61
C LEU A 140 4.92 3.90 0.44
N GLY A 141 5.90 4.24 1.30
CA GLY A 141 6.35 3.39 2.40
C GLY A 141 5.20 3.04 3.36
N SER A 142 4.37 4.02 3.71
CA SER A 142 3.20 3.83 4.57
C SER A 142 2.19 2.87 3.95
N ALA A 143 1.92 2.99 2.64
CA ALA A 143 1.00 2.08 1.94
C ALA A 143 1.54 0.65 1.87
N VAL A 144 2.83 0.49 1.60
CA VAL A 144 3.51 -0.82 1.63
C VAL A 144 3.48 -1.41 3.05
N THR A 145 3.66 -0.61 4.09
CA THR A 145 3.56 -1.08 5.48
C THR A 145 2.14 -1.46 5.86
N LEU A 146 1.12 -0.69 5.45
CA LEU A 146 -0.28 -1.00 5.75
C LEU A 146 -0.73 -2.35 5.18
N VAL A 147 -0.29 -2.71 3.97
CA VAL A 147 -0.67 -4.00 3.37
C VAL A 147 -0.18 -5.20 4.20
N GLN A 148 0.92 -5.03 4.95
CA GLN A 148 1.46 -6.08 5.83
C GLN A 148 0.54 -6.43 7.00
N TYR A 149 -0.40 -5.54 7.35
CA TYR A 149 -1.38 -5.77 8.41
C TYR A 149 -2.70 -6.35 7.88
N CYS A 150 -2.85 -6.54 6.58
CA CYS A 150 -4.02 -7.18 6.01
C CYS A 150 -3.94 -8.69 6.24
N SER A 151 -5.04 -9.29 6.74
CA SER A 151 -5.11 -10.73 6.96
C SER A 151 -4.91 -11.51 5.65
N PRO A 152 -4.15 -12.63 5.65
CA PRO A 152 -3.96 -13.49 4.48
C PRO A 152 -5.28 -13.92 3.82
N GLY A 153 -6.33 -14.13 4.62
CA GLY A 153 -7.67 -14.51 4.14
C GLY A 153 -8.39 -13.47 3.26
N LEU A 154 -7.89 -12.23 3.16
CA LEU A 154 -8.39 -11.22 2.21
C LEU A 154 -7.75 -11.36 0.81
N SER A 155 -6.74 -12.22 0.66
CA SER A 155 -6.05 -12.51 -0.59
C SER A 155 -5.95 -14.00 -0.90
N GLU A 156 -6.51 -14.87 -0.04
CA GLU A 156 -6.77 -16.28 -0.36
C GLU A 156 -7.94 -16.39 -1.34
N ASN A 157 -7.69 -16.06 -2.60
CA ASN A 157 -8.51 -16.59 -3.67
C ASN A 157 -7.90 -17.95 -4.05
N PRO A 158 -8.60 -19.10 -3.90
CA PRO A 158 -8.09 -20.44 -4.23
C PRO A 158 -7.67 -20.62 -5.70
N ARG A 159 -7.82 -19.56 -6.51
CA ARG A 159 -7.47 -19.47 -7.92
C ARG A 159 -6.17 -18.67 -8.16
N SER A 160 -5.45 -18.18 -7.14
CA SER A 160 -4.22 -17.39 -7.33
C SER A 160 -2.98 -18.24 -7.65
N GLY A 161 -2.97 -18.90 -8.82
CA GLY A 161 -1.75 -19.50 -9.38
C GLY A 161 -0.87 -18.44 -10.05
N SER A 162 0.44 -18.69 -10.15
CA SER A 162 1.38 -17.77 -10.82
C SER A 162 0.97 -17.40 -12.25
N ALA A 163 0.36 -18.33 -12.99
CA ALA A 163 -0.16 -18.08 -14.33
C ALA A 163 -1.31 -17.07 -14.36
N ASN A 164 -2.11 -16.97 -13.29
CA ASN A 164 -3.18 -15.99 -13.19
C ASN A 164 -2.64 -14.61 -12.79
N ASP A 165 -1.60 -14.56 -11.96
CA ASP A 165 -0.89 -13.31 -11.66
C ASP A 165 -0.17 -12.76 -12.90
N ASP A 166 0.43 -13.62 -13.72
CA ASP A 166 1.05 -13.23 -14.98
C ASP A 166 0.02 -12.62 -15.95
N ASP A 167 -1.12 -13.31 -16.19
CA ASP A 167 -2.20 -12.82 -17.05
C ASP A 167 -2.75 -11.47 -16.56
N PHE A 168 -3.02 -11.36 -15.26
CA PHE A 168 -3.52 -10.14 -14.63
C PHE A 168 -2.54 -8.98 -14.82
N CYS A 169 -1.26 -9.18 -14.48
CA CYS A 169 -0.20 -8.17 -14.58
C CYS A 169 -0.09 -7.62 -16.00
N ILE A 170 -0.11 -8.51 -16.99
CA ILE A 170 0.06 -8.12 -18.41
C ILE A 170 -1.17 -7.35 -18.88
N ARG A 171 -2.39 -7.84 -18.62
CA ARG A 171 -3.61 -7.13 -19.03
C ARG A 171 -3.78 -5.80 -18.34
N ALA A 172 -3.45 -5.69 -17.06
CA ALA A 172 -3.57 -4.44 -16.32
C ALA A 172 -2.80 -3.30 -17.00
N VAL A 173 -1.63 -3.60 -17.58
CA VAL A 173 -0.81 -2.61 -18.30
C VAL A 173 -1.20 -2.48 -19.77
N VAL A 174 -1.47 -3.60 -20.47
CA VAL A 174 -1.71 -3.62 -21.92
C VAL A 174 -3.15 -3.23 -22.28
N ASP A 175 -4.12 -3.83 -21.62
CA ASP A 175 -5.55 -3.62 -21.86
C ASP A 175 -6.16 -2.60 -20.87
N GLY A 176 -5.47 -2.32 -19.77
CA GLY A 176 -5.86 -1.39 -18.71
C GLY A 176 -6.44 -2.09 -17.48
N TRP A 177 -6.24 -1.47 -16.31
CA TRP A 177 -6.68 -2.01 -15.01
C TRP A 177 -8.16 -2.39 -14.98
N LYS A 178 -9.05 -1.57 -15.52
CA LYS A 178 -10.50 -1.86 -15.56
C LYS A 178 -10.83 -3.17 -16.27
N VAL A 179 -10.10 -3.49 -17.35
CA VAL A 179 -10.31 -4.72 -18.12
C VAL A 179 -9.81 -5.93 -17.31
N ALA A 180 -8.64 -5.81 -16.67
CA ALA A 180 -8.09 -6.85 -15.81
C ALA A 180 -9.02 -7.14 -14.61
N THR A 181 -9.48 -6.09 -13.90
CA THR A 181 -10.35 -6.22 -12.72
C THR A 181 -11.73 -6.78 -13.04
N THR A 182 -12.23 -6.54 -14.25
CA THR A 182 -13.52 -7.12 -14.70
C THR A 182 -13.42 -8.63 -14.92
N ARG A 183 -12.25 -9.11 -15.38
CA ARG A 183 -12.00 -10.55 -15.58
C ARG A 183 -11.66 -11.28 -14.30
N THR A 184 -10.94 -10.64 -13.40
CA THR A 184 -10.48 -11.23 -12.14
C THR A 184 -10.49 -10.14 -11.09
N GLU A 185 -11.16 -10.37 -9.97
CA GLU A 185 -11.22 -9.40 -8.88
C GLU A 185 -9.80 -9.12 -8.33
N ALA A 186 -9.44 -7.85 -8.18
CA ALA A 186 -8.17 -7.46 -7.61
C ALA A 186 -8.20 -7.69 -6.09
N ASP A 187 -7.31 -8.53 -5.59
CA ASP A 187 -7.05 -8.63 -4.16
C ASP A 187 -6.37 -7.36 -3.62
N VAL A 188 -6.10 -7.34 -2.31
CA VAL A 188 -5.51 -6.18 -1.64
C VAL A 188 -4.12 -5.81 -2.18
N VAL A 189 -3.32 -6.78 -2.62
CA VAL A 189 -1.98 -6.52 -3.17
C VAL A 189 -2.11 -5.97 -4.59
N TRP A 190 -2.99 -6.53 -5.42
CA TRP A 190 -3.28 -5.98 -6.75
C TRP A 190 -3.89 -4.58 -6.65
N SER A 191 -4.71 -4.30 -5.63
CA SER A 191 -5.25 -2.97 -5.35
C SER A 191 -4.16 -1.95 -4.99
N LEU A 192 -3.19 -2.35 -4.16
CA LEU A 192 -2.00 -1.51 -3.88
C LEU A 192 -1.20 -1.26 -5.15
N LEU A 193 -0.93 -2.31 -5.92
CA LEU A 193 -0.18 -2.23 -7.17
C LEU A 193 -0.86 -1.34 -8.20
N GLN A 194 -2.19 -1.38 -8.30
CA GLN A 194 -2.98 -0.47 -9.11
C GLN A 194 -2.75 0.98 -8.69
N ALA A 195 -2.88 1.28 -7.40
CA ALA A 195 -2.73 2.64 -6.89
C ALA A 195 -1.29 3.17 -7.08
N ILE A 196 -0.27 2.31 -6.95
CA ILE A 196 1.13 2.67 -7.24
C ILE A 196 1.34 2.91 -8.75
N ASP A 197 0.78 2.06 -9.61
CA ASP A 197 0.93 2.20 -11.05
C ASP A 197 0.24 3.46 -11.58
N GLU A 198 -1.04 3.66 -11.23
CA GLU A 198 -1.80 4.85 -11.60
C GLU A 198 -1.23 6.14 -10.96
N GLY A 199 -0.58 6.02 -9.79
CA GLY A 199 0.00 7.15 -9.08
C GLY A 199 1.39 7.57 -9.57
N LEU A 200 2.26 6.60 -9.86
CA LEU A 200 3.67 6.84 -10.20
C LEU A 200 4.08 6.20 -11.53
N PHE A 201 3.91 4.88 -11.69
CA PHE A 201 4.53 4.13 -12.78
C PHE A 201 3.89 4.34 -14.15
N TYR A 202 2.69 4.93 -14.24
CA TYR A 202 2.09 5.34 -15.52
C TYR A 202 3.01 6.25 -16.36
N ARG A 203 3.99 6.90 -15.72
CA ARG A 203 5.02 7.75 -16.36
C ARG A 203 6.14 6.95 -17.03
N THR A 204 6.26 5.67 -16.73
CA THR A 204 7.27 4.76 -17.29
C THR A 204 6.73 4.10 -18.57
N ASP A 205 7.61 3.52 -19.38
CA ASP A 205 7.18 2.74 -20.54
C ASP A 205 6.50 1.42 -20.12
N SER A 206 5.65 0.85 -20.99
CA SER A 206 4.85 -0.34 -20.67
C SER A 206 5.69 -1.55 -20.24
N VAL A 207 6.89 -1.74 -20.79
CA VAL A 207 7.76 -2.86 -20.41
C VAL A 207 8.26 -2.67 -18.99
N THR A 208 8.68 -1.44 -18.65
CA THR A 208 9.10 -1.09 -17.30
C THR A 208 7.96 -1.22 -16.28
N ARG A 209 6.74 -0.77 -16.62
CA ARG A 209 5.54 -0.96 -15.77
C ARG A 209 5.32 -2.44 -15.45
N ILE A 210 5.26 -3.27 -16.49
CA ILE A 210 5.07 -4.72 -16.37
C ILE A 210 6.16 -5.34 -15.50
N ALA A 211 7.43 -5.01 -15.74
CA ALA A 211 8.55 -5.57 -15.00
C ALA A 211 8.49 -5.21 -13.51
N LEU A 212 8.22 -3.94 -13.17
CA LEU A 212 8.10 -3.48 -11.79
C LEU A 212 6.93 -4.17 -11.07
N LEU A 213 5.75 -4.21 -11.68
CA LEU A 213 4.58 -4.87 -11.10
C LEU A 213 4.80 -6.37 -10.90
N ARG A 214 5.39 -7.05 -11.89
CA ARG A 214 5.74 -8.48 -11.80
C ARG A 214 6.70 -8.77 -10.65
N ILE A 215 7.65 -7.89 -10.38
CA ILE A 215 8.60 -8.03 -9.27
C ILE A 215 7.91 -7.74 -7.93
N MET A 216 7.11 -6.67 -7.86
CA MET A 216 6.48 -6.23 -6.62
C MET A 216 5.44 -7.21 -6.10
N ARG A 217 4.66 -7.84 -6.99
CA ARG A 217 3.60 -8.79 -6.65
C ARG A 217 4.08 -9.91 -5.70
N PRO A 218 5.03 -10.79 -6.09
CA PRO A 218 5.50 -11.86 -5.22
C PRO A 218 6.22 -11.33 -3.96
N MET A 219 6.94 -10.21 -4.07
CA MET A 219 7.60 -9.56 -2.93
C MET A 219 6.58 -9.11 -1.86
N LEU A 220 5.45 -8.54 -2.27
CA LEU A 220 4.38 -8.13 -1.38
C LEU A 220 3.65 -9.33 -0.80
N LEU A 221 3.34 -10.35 -1.61
CA LEU A 221 2.75 -11.61 -1.15
C LEU A 221 3.60 -12.33 -0.11
N GLN A 222 4.93 -12.29 -0.26
CA GLN A 222 5.87 -12.82 0.73
C GLN A 222 5.82 -12.01 2.04
N ARG A 223 5.73 -10.67 1.97
CA ARG A 223 5.65 -9.80 3.15
C ARG A 223 4.38 -9.98 3.98
N ILE A 224 3.26 -10.32 3.35
CA ILE A 224 1.98 -10.60 4.03
C ILE A 224 1.89 -12.06 4.52
N GLY A 225 2.91 -12.88 4.25
CA GLY A 225 2.96 -14.27 4.70
C GLY A 225 2.11 -15.24 3.89
N ILE A 226 1.69 -14.89 2.68
CA ILE A 226 0.93 -15.80 1.78
C ILE A 226 1.87 -16.74 1.01
N VAL A 227 3.05 -16.25 0.62
CA VAL A 227 4.06 -17.08 -0.06
C VAL A 227 5.21 -17.35 0.92
N HIS A 228 5.36 -18.61 1.33
CA HIS A 228 6.41 -19.04 2.26
C HIS A 228 7.72 -19.45 1.58
N GLU A 229 7.72 -19.70 0.28
CA GLU A 229 8.92 -20.17 -0.43
C GLU A 229 9.74 -19.00 -1.00
N ALA A 230 10.78 -18.60 -0.26
CA ALA A 230 11.84 -17.71 -0.76
C ALA A 230 12.54 -18.25 -2.03
N SER A 231 12.38 -19.55 -2.32
CA SER A 231 12.90 -20.28 -3.49
C SER A 231 12.46 -19.69 -4.85
N SER A 232 11.35 -18.94 -4.87
CA SER A 232 10.78 -18.37 -6.11
C SER A 232 11.35 -17.01 -6.49
N LEU A 233 12.03 -16.33 -5.56
CA LEU A 233 12.48 -14.96 -5.76
C LEU A 233 13.89 -14.94 -6.39
N PRO A 234 14.12 -14.18 -7.46
CA PRO A 234 15.46 -14.05 -8.04
C PRO A 234 16.49 -13.55 -7.03
N GLY A 235 17.72 -14.08 -7.09
CA GLY A 235 18.77 -13.75 -6.12
C GLY A 235 19.08 -12.25 -5.99
N TYR A 236 18.90 -11.48 -7.05
CA TYR A 236 19.09 -10.02 -7.04
C TYR A 236 18.02 -9.25 -6.24
N MET A 237 16.90 -9.88 -5.90
CA MET A 237 15.86 -9.26 -5.08
C MET A 237 16.06 -9.50 -3.58
N LEU A 238 16.87 -10.49 -3.20
CA LEU A 238 17.18 -10.79 -1.80
C LEU A 238 17.72 -9.56 -1.08
N ALA A 239 17.39 -9.44 0.21
CA ALA A 239 17.84 -8.32 1.03
C ALA A 239 19.36 -8.33 1.19
N THR A 240 20.00 -7.18 0.96
CA THR A 240 21.43 -6.99 1.20
C THR A 240 21.71 -6.78 2.70
N PRO A 241 22.97 -6.92 3.15
CA PRO A 241 23.35 -6.55 4.52
C PRO A 241 23.05 -5.09 4.86
N VAL A 242 23.09 -4.18 3.89
CA VAL A 242 22.75 -2.76 4.09
C VAL A 242 21.25 -2.61 4.37
N GLN A 243 20.40 -3.25 3.58
CA GLN A 243 18.94 -3.23 3.79
C GLN A 243 18.54 -3.80 5.15
N THR A 244 19.23 -4.84 5.63
CA THR A 244 18.92 -5.44 6.95
C THR A 244 19.45 -4.63 8.12
N SER A 245 20.52 -3.84 7.92
CA SER A 245 21.20 -3.13 9.01
C SER A 245 20.81 -1.66 9.13
N VAL A 246 20.27 -1.04 8.08
CA VAL A 246 19.98 0.40 8.03
C VAL A 246 18.49 0.62 7.77
N ALA A 247 17.84 1.42 8.61
CA ALA A 247 16.45 1.80 8.43
C ALA A 247 16.28 2.60 7.13
N HIS A 248 15.23 2.30 6.36
CA HIS A 248 14.96 2.94 5.08
C HIS A 248 13.48 2.81 4.71
N GLN A 249 13.05 3.53 3.66
CA GLN A 249 11.67 3.45 3.19
C GLN A 249 11.39 2.09 2.52
N PRO A 250 10.35 1.32 2.95
CA PRO A 250 10.08 -0.03 2.46
C PRO A 250 9.91 -0.15 0.94
N PHE A 251 9.50 0.93 0.29
CA PHE A 251 9.35 0.98 -1.16
C PHE A 251 10.67 0.75 -1.93
N LEU A 252 11.82 1.06 -1.33
CA LEU A 252 13.12 0.87 -1.98
C LEU A 252 13.44 -0.61 -2.24
N ASP A 253 12.86 -1.52 -1.45
CA ASP A 253 13.18 -2.95 -1.53
C ASP A 253 12.74 -3.60 -2.83
N PHE A 254 11.80 -2.98 -3.55
CA PHE A 254 11.22 -3.51 -4.79
C PHE A 254 12.06 -3.25 -6.04
N PHE A 255 13.12 -2.44 -5.94
CA PHE A 255 13.99 -2.21 -7.10
C PHE A 255 14.97 -3.39 -7.30
N PRO A 256 15.11 -3.90 -8.54
CA PRO A 256 15.87 -5.12 -8.80
C PRO A 256 17.39 -4.97 -8.78
N TRP A 257 17.92 -3.78 -8.51
CA TRP A 257 19.35 -3.51 -8.51
C TRP A 257 19.86 -3.37 -7.07
N PRO A 258 20.52 -4.41 -6.49
CA PRO A 258 21.03 -4.36 -5.12
C PRO A 258 21.90 -3.15 -4.83
N GLN A 259 22.85 -2.84 -5.72
CA GLN A 259 23.78 -1.73 -5.54
C GLN A 259 23.07 -0.37 -5.57
N PHE A 260 21.99 -0.25 -6.35
CA PHE A 260 21.17 0.95 -6.38
C PHE A 260 20.43 1.14 -5.04
N ARG A 261 19.80 0.08 -4.52
CA ARG A 261 19.15 0.10 -3.19
C ARG A 261 20.15 0.51 -2.11
N ASP A 262 21.30 -0.16 -2.05
CA ASP A 262 22.34 0.12 -1.04
C ASP A 262 22.86 1.55 -1.13
N THR A 263 23.13 2.02 -2.35
CA THR A 263 23.61 3.40 -2.56
C THR A 263 22.58 4.43 -2.12
N TRP A 264 21.30 4.17 -2.39
CA TRP A 264 20.22 5.06 -1.97
C TRP A 264 20.10 5.12 -0.44
N ILE A 265 20.15 3.95 0.21
CA ILE A 265 20.06 3.81 1.66
C ILE A 265 21.24 4.51 2.35
N LEU A 266 22.48 4.21 1.93
CA LEU A 266 23.69 4.79 2.53
C LEU A 266 23.80 6.31 2.35
N LYS A 267 23.16 6.87 1.31
CA LYS A 267 23.09 8.32 1.11
C LYS A 267 22.03 9.02 1.95
N GLY A 268 21.18 8.28 2.69
CA GLY A 268 20.15 8.86 3.55
C GLY A 268 19.07 9.61 2.78
N MET A 269 18.75 9.17 1.56
CA MET A 269 17.74 9.78 0.69
C MET A 269 16.32 9.37 1.13
N GLU A 270 15.96 9.68 2.37
CA GLU A 270 14.66 9.33 2.98
C GLU A 270 13.52 10.29 2.58
N TYR A 271 13.89 11.49 2.14
CA TYR A 271 12.96 12.50 1.65
C TYR A 271 13.08 12.63 0.13
N ALA A 272 12.00 12.35 -0.57
CA ALA A 272 11.82 12.77 -1.95
C ALA A 272 10.44 13.40 -2.11
N ASP A 273 10.43 14.62 -2.63
CA ASP A 273 9.20 15.30 -3.00
C ASP A 273 8.55 14.66 -4.25
N GLU A 274 7.32 15.07 -4.56
CA GLU A 274 6.61 14.52 -5.72
C GLU A 274 7.31 14.84 -7.04
N ASN A 275 7.96 16.00 -7.15
CA ASN A 275 8.68 16.36 -8.36
C ASN A 275 9.92 15.46 -8.58
N CYS A 276 10.63 15.10 -7.52
CA CYS A 276 11.73 14.15 -7.53
C CYS A 276 11.23 12.75 -7.90
N ALA A 277 10.14 12.29 -7.28
CA ALA A 277 9.53 10.99 -7.60
C ALA A 277 9.03 10.91 -9.05
N ALA A 278 8.36 11.96 -9.55
CA ALA A 278 7.93 12.05 -10.95
C ALA A 278 9.13 12.08 -11.92
N SER A 279 10.18 12.83 -11.57
CA SER A 279 11.44 12.85 -12.33
C SER A 279 12.12 11.49 -12.35
N PHE A 280 12.03 10.72 -11.27
CA PHE A 280 12.52 9.35 -11.21
C PHE A 280 11.68 8.41 -12.08
N GLY A 281 10.35 8.45 -11.95
CA GLY A 281 9.43 7.62 -12.73
C GLY A 281 9.53 7.85 -14.24
N THR A 282 9.83 9.06 -14.71
CA THR A 282 10.05 9.31 -16.14
C THR A 282 11.41 8.82 -16.68
N ARG A 283 12.32 8.38 -15.81
CA ARG A 283 13.70 8.04 -16.18
C ARG A 283 14.10 6.60 -15.87
N ILE A 284 13.46 5.97 -14.90
CA ILE A 284 13.65 4.55 -14.65
C ILE A 284 13.15 3.76 -15.86
N ARG A 285 13.99 2.84 -16.34
CA ARG A 285 13.67 1.99 -17.48
C ARG A 285 14.42 0.67 -17.41
N PHE A 286 13.79 -0.39 -17.89
CA PHE A 286 14.50 -1.61 -18.25
C PHE A 286 14.97 -1.52 -19.69
N ALA A 287 16.23 -1.87 -19.93
CA ALA A 287 16.75 -1.96 -21.28
C ALA A 287 16.19 -3.21 -21.97
N TRP A 288 15.04 -3.08 -22.62
CA TRP A 288 14.40 -4.13 -23.40
C TRP A 288 14.62 -3.84 -24.89
N PRO A 289 15.40 -4.68 -25.62
CA PRO A 289 15.73 -4.40 -27.02
C PRO A 289 14.64 -4.80 -28.01
N TYR A 290 13.56 -5.42 -27.52
CA TYR A 290 12.44 -5.92 -28.33
C TYR A 290 11.19 -5.05 -28.18
N GLU A 291 10.11 -5.38 -28.88
CA GLU A 291 8.86 -4.64 -28.76
C GLU A 291 8.04 -5.11 -27.54
N LEU A 292 7.01 -4.34 -27.18
CA LEU A 292 6.08 -4.71 -26.11
C LEU A 292 5.40 -6.06 -26.38
N ARG A 293 5.12 -6.38 -27.65
CA ARG A 293 4.51 -7.65 -28.04
C ARG A 293 5.36 -8.86 -27.69
N ASP A 294 6.68 -8.68 -27.56
CA ASP A 294 7.62 -9.76 -27.28
C ASP A 294 7.68 -10.09 -25.78
N VAL A 295 7.08 -9.25 -24.92
CA VAL A 295 7.02 -9.48 -23.47
C VAL A 295 6.12 -10.67 -23.10
N TYR A 296 5.11 -10.97 -23.92
CA TYR A 296 4.10 -11.97 -23.59
C TYR A 296 3.62 -12.78 -24.79
N LYS A 297 3.05 -13.95 -24.51
CA LYS A 297 2.38 -14.82 -25.48
C LYS A 297 0.91 -14.91 -25.13
N ARG A 298 0.05 -14.85 -26.14
CA ARG A 298 -1.39 -15.04 -26.00
C ARG A 298 -1.77 -16.42 -26.50
N ASN A 299 -2.39 -17.22 -25.64
CA ASN A 299 -3.08 -18.44 -26.05
C ASN A 299 -4.47 -18.06 -26.57
N VAL A 300 -4.69 -18.24 -27.87
CA VAL A 300 -5.94 -17.84 -28.54
C VAL A 300 -7.12 -18.70 -28.09
N LEU A 301 -6.89 -19.98 -27.75
CA LEU A 301 -7.95 -20.91 -27.41
C LEU A 301 -8.48 -20.71 -25.98
N SER A 302 -7.58 -20.50 -25.03
CA SER A 302 -7.95 -20.19 -23.63
C SER A 302 -8.17 -18.71 -23.38
N GLU A 303 -7.88 -17.86 -24.37
CA GLU A 303 -7.80 -16.40 -24.25
C GLU A 303 -6.88 -15.91 -23.12
N THR A 304 -5.96 -16.74 -22.63
CA THR A 304 -5.02 -16.37 -21.56
C THR A 304 -3.72 -15.81 -22.12
N VAL A 305 -3.06 -15.01 -21.32
CA VAL A 305 -1.79 -14.36 -21.62
C VAL A 305 -0.77 -14.77 -20.57
N SER A 306 0.46 -15.04 -20.99
CA SER A 306 1.57 -15.36 -20.08
C SER A 306 2.86 -14.73 -20.59
N PHE A 307 3.85 -14.57 -19.71
CA PHE A 307 5.13 -14.01 -20.13
C PHE A 307 5.84 -14.90 -21.15
N SER A 308 6.53 -14.24 -22.10
CA SER A 308 7.46 -14.93 -22.98
C SER A 308 8.61 -15.51 -22.14
N ALA A 309 8.83 -16.81 -22.28
CA ALA A 309 10.02 -17.49 -21.77
C ALA A 309 11.27 -17.09 -22.57
#